data_AF-A0A933E4K6-F1
#
_entry.id   AF-A0A933E4K6-F1
#
_cell.length_a   1.000
_cell.length_b   1.000
_cell.length_c   1.000
_cell.angle_alpha   90.00
_cell.angle_beta   90.00
_cell.angle_gamma   90.00
#
_symmetry.space_group_name_H-M   'P 1'
#
loop_
_entity.id
_entity.type
_entity.pdbx_description
1 polymer ?
#
loop_
_entity_poly.entity_id
_entity_poly.type
_entity_poly.pdbx_seq_one_letter_code
_entity_poly.pdbx_strand_id
1 'polypeptide(L)'
;MKKAAAQRPVTRLEMELQAEVDKYLLTVFLFFQQRGTIPDFLFAALFENFRLAPALNREEKARYRSANRLATKFCAYLDRNFLRYHRWQKVLEEARSFYGLDHWAKIAQLTP
;
A
#
# COMPACT_ATOMS: atom_id res chain seq x y z
N MET A 1 -11.39 -14.28 -18.37
CA MET A 1 -11.48 -13.19 -19.38
C MET A 1 -10.29 -12.27 -19.23
N LYS A 2 -9.43 -12.20 -20.26
CA LYS A 2 -8.24 -11.33 -20.31
C LYS A 2 -8.69 -9.88 -20.53
N LYS A 3 -8.49 -8.99 -19.57
CA LYS A 3 -8.49 -7.55 -19.87
C LYS A 3 -7.05 -7.15 -20.19
N ALA A 4 -6.78 -6.95 -21.48
CA ALA A 4 -5.65 -6.15 -21.92
C ALA A 4 -5.88 -4.73 -21.39
N ALA A 5 -5.30 -4.43 -20.24
CA ALA A 5 -5.27 -3.06 -19.73
C ALA A 5 -4.49 -2.23 -20.74
N ALA A 6 -5.11 -1.17 -21.26
CA ALA A 6 -4.42 -0.16 -22.04
C ALA A 6 -3.18 0.26 -21.24
N GLN A 7 -1.99 -0.07 -21.75
CA GLN A 7 -0.71 0.17 -21.09
C GLN A 7 -0.41 1.67 -21.10
N ARG A 8 -1.12 2.43 -20.28
CA ARG A 8 -0.69 3.80 -19.94
C ARG A 8 0.55 3.69 -19.06
N PRO A 9 1.56 4.54 -19.25
CA PRO A 9 2.76 4.51 -18.45
C PRO A 9 2.41 4.80 -16.98
N VAL A 10 2.77 3.87 -16.09
CA VAL A 10 2.65 4.05 -14.64
C VAL A 10 3.57 5.19 -14.23
N THR A 11 3.02 6.17 -13.53
CA THR A 11 3.78 7.31 -13.02
C THR A 11 4.75 6.87 -11.94
N ARG A 12 5.83 7.64 -11.72
CA ARG A 12 6.74 7.38 -10.60
C ARG A 12 6.02 7.35 -9.25
N LEU A 13 5.04 8.22 -9.04
CA LEU A 13 4.26 8.25 -7.80
C LEU A 13 3.46 6.96 -7.59
N GLU A 14 2.84 6.43 -8.64
CA GLU A 14 2.10 5.16 -8.58
C GLU A 14 3.03 4.00 -8.28
N MET A 15 4.23 3.96 -8.86
CA MET A 15 5.23 2.94 -8.53
C MET A 15 5.65 2.99 -7.06
N GLU A 16 5.96 4.18 -6.51
CA GLU A 16 6.30 4.29 -5.08
C GLU A 16 5.12 3.89 -4.18
N LEU A 17 3.89 4.24 -4.57
CA LEU A 17 2.69 3.85 -3.84
C LEU A 17 2.52 2.33 -3.82
N GLN A 18 2.66 1.66 -4.95
CA GLN A 18 2.62 0.20 -5.04
C GLN A 18 3.71 -0.44 -4.18
N ALA A 19 4.93 0.10 -4.22
CA ALA A 19 6.04 -0.37 -3.39
C ALA A 19 5.75 -0.25 -1.89
N GLU A 20 5.12 0.84 -1.44
CA GLU A 20 4.72 1.01 -0.03
C GLU A 20 3.64 -0.02 0.38
N VAL A 21 2.67 -0.30 -0.48
CA VAL A 21 1.62 -1.31 -0.23
C VAL A 21 2.22 -2.72 -0.19
N ASP A 22 3.09 -3.07 -1.16
CA ASP A 22 3.78 -4.36 -1.21
C ASP A 22 4.62 -4.57 0.05
N LYS A 23 5.39 -3.56 0.47
CA LYS A 23 6.20 -3.61 1.70
C LYS A 23 5.35 -3.93 2.92
N TYR A 24 4.18 -3.30 3.07
CA TYR A 24 3.27 -3.58 4.18
C TYR A 24 2.72 -5.00 4.13
N LEU A 25 2.15 -5.41 2.99
CA LEU A 25 1.53 -6.74 2.84
C LEU A 25 2.55 -7.87 3.01
N LEU A 26 3.74 -7.75 2.41
CA LEU A 26 4.81 -8.73 2.57
C LEU A 26 5.23 -8.86 4.04
N THR A 27 5.36 -7.75 4.75
CA THR A 27 5.76 -7.77 6.16
C THR A 27 4.67 -8.38 7.05
N VAL A 28 3.39 -8.05 6.77
CA VAL A 28 2.23 -8.67 7.42
C VAL A 28 2.23 -10.19 7.22
N PHE A 29 2.37 -10.66 5.98
CA PHE A 29 2.39 -12.09 5.68
C PHE A 29 3.57 -12.80 6.35
N LEU A 30 4.75 -12.17 6.34
CA LEU A 30 5.94 -12.73 6.97
C LEU A 30 5.75 -12.89 8.49
N PHE A 31 5.26 -11.86 9.17
CA PHE A 31 5.01 -11.95 10.62
C PHE A 31 3.93 -12.98 10.94
N PHE A 32 2.84 -12.99 10.17
CA PHE A 32 1.77 -13.96 10.38
C PHE A 32 2.27 -15.39 10.16
N GLN A 33 3.06 -15.65 9.11
CA GLN A 33 3.64 -16.97 8.85
C GLN A 33 4.61 -17.41 9.96
N GLN A 34 5.40 -16.50 10.52
CA GLN A 34 6.40 -16.82 11.54
C GLN A 34 5.84 -16.91 12.96
N ARG A 35 4.82 -16.10 13.28
CA ARG A 35 4.35 -15.87 14.66
C ARG A 35 2.85 -16.11 14.85
N GLY A 36 2.10 -16.38 13.79
CA GLY A 36 0.64 -16.52 13.83
C GLY A 36 -0.11 -15.21 14.10
N THR A 37 0.58 -14.08 14.17
CA THR A 37 -0.02 -12.77 14.48
C THR A 37 0.72 -11.63 13.78
N ILE A 38 0.02 -10.51 13.61
CA ILE A 38 0.57 -9.26 13.07
C ILE A 38 0.91 -8.37 14.27
N PRO A 39 2.15 -7.88 14.44
CA PRO A 39 2.49 -7.01 15.55
C PRO A 39 1.78 -5.66 15.46
N ASP A 40 1.23 -5.17 16.59
CA ASP A 40 0.50 -3.89 16.65
C ASP A 40 1.36 -2.69 16.22
N PHE A 41 2.68 -2.76 16.44
CA PHE A 41 3.59 -1.67 16.05
C PHE A 41 3.86 -1.60 14.55
N LEU A 42 3.54 -2.64 13.77
CA LEU A 42 4.00 -2.77 12.39
C LEU A 42 3.50 -1.61 11.52
N PHE A 43 2.23 -1.26 11.67
CA PHE A 43 1.62 -0.19 10.89
C PHE A 43 2.31 1.16 11.16
N ALA A 44 2.45 1.53 12.44
CA ALA A 44 3.10 2.76 12.85
C ALA A 44 4.58 2.79 12.44
N ALA A 45 5.30 1.67 12.52
CA ALA A 45 6.70 1.58 12.11
C ALA A 45 6.90 1.89 10.62
N LEU A 46 5.98 1.45 9.76
CA LEU A 46 6.08 1.62 8.31
C LEU A 46 5.52 2.96 7.81
N PHE A 47 4.48 3.49 8.44
CA PHE A 47 3.74 4.65 7.94
C PHE A 47 3.91 5.94 8.77
N GLU A 48 4.22 5.83 10.06
CA GLU A 48 4.26 7.00 10.96
C GLU A 48 5.70 7.33 11.38
N ASN A 49 6.49 6.31 11.70
CA ASN A 49 7.84 6.45 12.27
C ASN A 49 8.95 6.27 11.24
N PHE A 50 8.63 6.31 9.94
CA PHE A 50 9.62 6.13 8.88
C PHE A 50 10.53 7.36 8.74
N ARG A 51 11.76 7.12 8.26
CA ARG A 51 12.71 8.18 7.91
C ARG A 51 13.10 8.06 6.45
N LEU A 52 13.14 9.19 5.76
CA LEU A 52 13.61 9.26 4.38
C LEU A 52 15.14 9.33 4.35
N ALA A 53 15.73 8.68 3.35
CA ALA A 53 17.18 8.72 3.17
C ALA A 53 17.66 10.18 2.98
N PRO A 54 18.76 10.59 3.64
CA PRO A 54 19.26 11.97 3.56
C PRO A 54 19.57 12.43 2.13
N ALA A 55 20.07 11.50 1.31
CA ALA A 55 20.48 11.71 -0.08
C ALA A 55 19.34 12.08 -1.04
N LEU A 56 18.08 11.87 -0.65
CA LEU A 56 16.94 12.19 -1.50
C LEU A 56 16.79 13.70 -1.68
N ASN A 57 16.56 14.12 -2.92
CA ASN A 57 16.26 15.50 -3.24
C ASN A 57 14.83 15.88 -2.78
N ARG A 58 14.48 17.16 -2.91
CA ARG A 58 13.18 17.67 -2.44
C ARG A 58 11.99 17.02 -3.15
N GLU A 59 12.09 16.81 -4.45
CA GLU A 59 11.02 16.21 -5.27
C GLU A 59 10.81 14.74 -4.90
N GLU A 60 11.89 13.99 -4.74
CA GLU A 60 11.86 12.59 -4.29
C GLU A 60 11.24 12.48 -2.90
N LYS A 61 11.66 13.34 -1.97
CA LYS A 61 11.06 13.38 -0.62
C LYS A 61 9.56 13.68 -0.68
N ALA A 62 9.13 14.61 -1.53
CA ALA A 62 7.72 14.93 -1.71
C ALA A 62 6.94 13.73 -2.31
N ARG A 63 7.54 13.04 -3.29
CA ARG A 63 6.95 11.84 -3.91
C ARG A 63 6.79 10.70 -2.90
N TYR A 64 7.84 10.36 -2.15
CA TYR A 64 7.76 9.33 -1.10
C TYR A 64 6.75 9.67 -0.01
N ARG A 65 6.69 10.93 0.45
CA ARG A 65 5.66 11.35 1.43
C ARG A 65 4.25 11.22 0.87
N SER A 66 4.06 11.57 -0.39
CA SER A 66 2.76 11.46 -1.06
C SER A 66 2.35 10.00 -1.21
N ALA A 67 3.26 9.15 -1.68
CA ALA A 67 3.06 7.71 -1.79
C ALA A 67 2.74 7.08 -0.44
N ASN A 68 3.55 7.35 0.59
CA ASN A 68 3.34 6.84 1.93
C ASN A 68 1.97 7.26 2.48
N ARG A 69 1.58 8.55 2.37
CA ARG A 69 0.25 9.03 2.80
C ARG A 69 -0.91 8.30 2.12
N LEU A 70 -0.79 8.02 0.83
CA LEU A 70 -1.81 7.29 0.08
C LEU A 70 -1.84 5.80 0.48
N ALA A 71 -0.66 5.20 0.64
CA ALA A 71 -0.51 3.82 1.10
C ALA A 71 -1.09 3.62 2.51
N THR A 72 -0.87 4.57 3.43
CA THR A 72 -1.44 4.55 4.79
C THR A 72 -2.96 4.38 4.74
N LYS A 73 -3.66 5.15 3.91
CA LYS A 73 -5.12 5.07 3.81
C LYS A 73 -5.58 3.70 3.31
N PHE A 74 -4.98 3.22 2.23
CA PHE A 74 -5.35 1.93 1.64
C PHE A 74 -5.02 0.77 2.58
N CYS A 75 -3.83 0.78 3.20
CA CYS A 75 -3.41 -0.26 4.13
C CYS A 75 -4.24 -0.25 5.42
N ALA A 76 -4.65 0.91 5.92
CA ALA A 76 -5.58 1.01 7.05
C ALA A 76 -6.97 0.47 6.69
N TYR A 77 -7.43 0.73 5.46
CA TYR A 77 -8.66 0.13 4.93
C TYR A 77 -8.55 -1.42 4.89
N LEU A 78 -7.45 -1.97 4.37
CA LEU A 78 -7.23 -3.42 4.36
C LEU A 78 -7.17 -4.00 5.78
N ASP A 79 -6.49 -3.29 6.69
CA ASP A 79 -6.37 -3.71 8.09
C ASP A 79 -7.73 -3.84 8.76
N ARG A 80 -8.50 -2.76 8.74
CA ARG A 80 -9.80 -2.66 9.40
C ARG A 80 -10.83 -3.62 8.84
N ASN A 81 -10.83 -3.87 7.53
CA ASN A 81 -11.90 -4.62 6.88
C ASN A 81 -11.57 -6.10 6.65
N PHE A 82 -10.29 -6.46 6.54
CA PHE A 82 -9.91 -7.81 6.09
C PHE A 82 -8.78 -8.46 6.89
N LEU A 83 -7.69 -7.76 7.21
CA LEU A 83 -6.51 -8.37 7.86
C LEU A 83 -6.81 -8.82 9.29
N ARG A 84 -7.52 -7.99 10.08
CA ARG A 84 -7.96 -8.34 11.44
C ARG A 84 -8.84 -9.58 11.51
N TYR A 85 -9.47 -9.94 10.41
CA TYR A 85 -10.35 -11.11 10.28
C TYR A 85 -9.71 -12.24 9.48
N HIS A 86 -8.41 -12.16 9.16
CA HIS A 86 -7.67 -13.12 8.36
C HIS A 86 -8.31 -13.45 7.00
N ARG A 87 -9.03 -12.49 6.40
CA ARG A 87 -9.68 -12.65 5.09
C ARG A 87 -8.68 -12.46 3.95
N TRP A 88 -7.67 -13.31 3.89
CA TRP A 88 -6.51 -13.18 2.98
C TRP A 88 -6.89 -13.10 1.50
N GLN A 89 -7.88 -13.88 1.07
CA GLN A 89 -8.36 -13.83 -0.31
C GLN A 89 -8.92 -12.44 -0.66
N LYS A 90 -9.64 -11.79 0.25
CA LYS A 90 -10.16 -10.43 0.05
C LYS A 90 -9.05 -9.41 0.02
N VAL A 91 -8.03 -9.54 0.87
CA VAL A 91 -6.83 -8.68 0.82
C VAL A 91 -6.17 -8.75 -0.56
N LEU A 92 -5.98 -9.95 -1.11
CA LEU A 92 -5.37 -10.14 -2.43
C LEU A 92 -6.26 -9.67 -3.58
N GLU A 93 -7.59 -9.80 -3.46
CA GLU A 93 -8.54 -9.25 -4.43
C GLU A 93 -8.48 -7.73 -4.46
N GLU A 94 -8.49 -7.07 -3.30
CA GLU A 94 -8.39 -5.62 -3.19
C GLU A 94 -7.03 -5.11 -3.67
N ALA A 95 -5.92 -5.78 -3.33
CA ALA A 95 -4.59 -5.41 -3.82
C ALA A 95 -4.48 -5.54 -5.36
N ARG A 96 -4.99 -6.62 -5.95
CA ARG A 96 -5.02 -6.77 -7.43
C ARG A 96 -5.92 -5.74 -8.10
N SER A 97 -7.06 -5.46 -7.49
CA SER A 97 -7.99 -4.42 -7.96
C SER A 97 -7.34 -3.04 -7.87
N PHE A 98 -6.55 -2.78 -6.82
CA PHE A 98 -5.76 -1.58 -6.65
C PHE A 98 -4.74 -1.46 -7.80
N TYR A 99 -3.91 -2.49 -8.05
CA TYR A 99 -2.91 -2.47 -9.12
C TYR A 99 -3.48 -2.40 -10.55
N GLY A 100 -4.73 -2.79 -10.77
CA GLY A 100 -5.35 -2.90 -12.10
C GLY A 100 -6.34 -1.81 -12.52
N LEU A 101 -6.62 -0.78 -11.71
CA LEU A 101 -7.64 0.26 -12.01
C LEU A 101 -7.06 1.69 -11.98
N ASP A 102 -7.69 2.59 -12.76
CA ASP A 102 -7.31 4.01 -12.94
C ASP A 102 -7.26 4.74 -11.58
N HIS A 103 -6.05 5.01 -11.08
CA HIS A 103 -5.73 5.04 -9.65
C HIS A 103 -6.28 6.23 -8.85
N TRP A 104 -6.49 7.39 -9.48
CA TRP A 104 -6.91 8.59 -8.75
C TRP A 104 -8.38 8.52 -8.28
N ALA A 105 -9.26 7.84 -9.02
CA ALA A 105 -10.68 7.78 -8.69
C ALA A 105 -10.96 6.95 -7.41
N LYS A 106 -10.26 5.82 -7.23
CA LYS A 106 -10.40 4.98 -6.03
C LYS A 106 -9.80 5.61 -4.79
N ILE A 107 -8.63 6.24 -4.94
CA ILE A 107 -7.96 6.91 -3.83
C ILE A 107 -8.74 8.16 -3.39
N ALA A 108 -9.31 8.90 -4.35
CA ALA A 108 -10.22 10.00 -4.06
C ALA A 108 -11.44 9.50 -3.27
N GLN A 109 -12.00 8.32 -3.56
CA GLN A 109 -13.10 7.74 -2.77
C GLN A 109 -12.71 7.30 -1.35
N LEU A 110 -11.42 7.02 -1.11
CA LEU A 110 -10.89 6.69 0.22
C LEU A 110 -10.46 7.94 1.01
N THR A 111 -10.66 9.12 0.45
CA THR A 111 -10.36 10.43 1.06
C THR A 111 -11.68 11.19 1.17
N PRO A 112 -12.04 11.78 2.33
CA PRO A 112 -13.21 12.65 2.41
C PRO A 112 -13.06 13.89 1.52
#